data_AF-A0A7S1RN41-F1
#
_entry.id   AF-A0A7S1RN41-F1
#
_cell.length_a   1.000
_cell.length_b   1.000
_cell.length_c   1.000
_cell.angle_alpha   90.00
_cell.angle_beta   90.00
_cell.angle_gamma   90.00
#
_symmetry.space_group_name_H-M   'P 1'
#
loop_
_entity.id
_entity.type
_entity.pdbx_description
1 polymer ?
#
loop_
_entity_poly.entity_id
_entity_poly.type
_entity_poly.pdbx_seq_one_letter_code
_entity_poly.pdbx_strand_id
1 'polypeptide(L)'
;MRYPASKQTVANTTGAGVAELAACEKKLIRVGANCVCGAPRSHVKTIPVSGTVVHCEPRTCNPSGDTFTISFTGSSVTATREDADGCWCNEETAVRPYSNHWPHHRHD
;
A
#
# COMPACT_ATOMS: atom_id res chain seq x y z
N MET A 1 -34.94 34.88 7.81
CA MET A 1 -34.44 34.49 6.48
C MET A 1 -33.28 35.40 6.10
N ARG A 2 -32.28 34.83 5.39
CA ARG A 2 -31.11 35.48 4.74
C ARG A 2 -29.83 35.58 5.57
N TYR A 3 -29.03 34.50 5.53
CA TYR A 3 -27.58 34.56 5.66
C TYR A 3 -26.97 34.94 4.29
N PRO A 4 -26.06 35.91 4.19
CA PRO A 4 -25.33 36.15 2.95
C PRO A 4 -24.15 35.18 2.80
N ALA A 5 -23.97 34.69 1.56
CA ALA A 5 -22.87 33.85 1.14
C ALA A 5 -21.53 34.58 1.25
N SER A 6 -20.57 33.99 1.96
CA SER A 6 -19.16 34.37 1.88
C SER A 6 -18.38 33.29 1.13
N LYS A 7 -17.94 33.65 -0.07
CA LYS A 7 -17.00 32.90 -0.89
C LYS A 7 -15.67 32.81 -0.14
N GLN A 8 -15.24 31.61 0.24
CA GLN A 8 -13.85 31.41 0.66
C GLN A 8 -12.98 31.26 -0.59
N THR A 9 -12.36 32.37 -0.98
CA THR A 9 -11.12 32.36 -1.76
C THR A 9 -10.00 32.00 -0.80
N VAL A 10 -9.38 30.83 -0.97
CA VAL A 10 -8.08 30.55 -0.33
C VAL A 10 -7.02 30.62 -1.42
N ALA A 11 -6.17 31.64 -1.28
CA ALA A 11 -5.08 31.93 -2.18
C ALA A 11 -3.96 30.90 -2.06
N ASN A 12 -3.37 30.64 -3.22
CA ASN A 12 -2.16 29.89 -3.48
C ASN A 12 -1.00 30.34 -2.56
N THR A 13 -0.38 29.40 -1.84
CA THR A 13 0.93 29.59 -1.21
C THR A 13 1.86 28.50 -1.74
N THR A 14 2.74 28.90 -2.65
CA THR A 14 3.87 28.14 -3.15
C THR A 14 4.98 28.11 -2.10
N GLY A 15 5.46 26.93 -1.71
CA GLY A 15 6.73 26.81 -0.99
C GLY A 15 6.99 25.46 -0.31
N ALA A 16 8.01 24.77 -0.80
CA ALA A 16 8.69 23.58 -0.24
C ALA A 16 8.07 22.19 -0.55
N GLY A 17 8.46 21.66 -1.71
CA GLY A 17 8.79 20.24 -1.82
C GLY A 17 7.63 19.24 -1.92
N VAL A 18 6.55 19.57 -2.62
CA VAL A 18 5.85 18.50 -3.33
C VAL A 18 6.74 18.10 -4.50
N ALA A 19 7.68 17.19 -4.21
CA ALA A 19 8.26 16.36 -5.23
C ALA A 19 7.09 15.92 -6.12
N GLU A 20 7.17 16.32 -7.39
CA GLU A 20 6.30 15.81 -8.43
C GLU A 20 6.13 14.32 -8.16
N LEU A 21 4.92 13.91 -7.77
CA LEU A 21 4.61 12.50 -7.57
C LEU A 21 4.81 11.87 -8.93
N ALA A 22 6.03 11.40 -9.17
CA ALA A 22 6.45 10.73 -10.39
C ALA A 22 5.34 9.75 -10.74
N ALA A 23 4.88 9.81 -12.00
CA ALA A 23 3.68 9.13 -12.47
C ALA A 23 3.46 7.77 -11.78
N CYS A 24 2.48 7.75 -10.88
CA CYS A 24 2.22 6.61 -10.01
C CYS A 24 1.77 5.39 -10.82
N GLU A 25 2.68 4.46 -11.09
CA GLU A 25 2.29 3.17 -11.67
C GLU A 25 1.75 2.26 -10.56
N LYS A 26 0.43 2.06 -10.54
CA LYS A 26 -0.22 1.08 -9.68
C LYS A 26 0.18 -0.31 -10.14
N LYS A 27 0.99 -1.01 -9.37
CA LYS A 27 1.38 -2.40 -9.66
C LYS A 27 0.62 -3.35 -8.76
N LEU A 28 0.06 -4.43 -9.32
CA LEU A 28 -0.52 -5.50 -8.51
C LEU A 28 0.60 -6.39 -7.98
N ILE A 29 0.70 -6.54 -6.67
CA ILE A 29 1.61 -7.46 -6.00
C ILE A 29 0.78 -8.57 -5.35
N ARG A 30 1.07 -9.81 -5.75
CA ARG A 30 0.45 -10.99 -5.14
C ARG A 30 1.23 -11.36 -3.88
N VAL A 31 0.57 -11.24 -2.73
CA VAL A 31 1.11 -11.70 -1.44
C VAL A 31 0.97 -13.21 -1.31
N GLY A 32 -0.12 -13.78 -1.84
CA GLY A 32 -0.38 -15.22 -1.82
C GLY A 32 -0.76 -15.75 -0.44
N ALA A 33 -0.95 -17.06 -0.34
CA ALA A 33 -1.38 -17.75 0.89
C ALA A 33 -0.30 -17.78 1.98
N ASN A 34 -0.69 -17.82 3.25
CA ASN A 34 0.15 -18.11 4.40
C ASN A 34 -0.40 -19.31 5.18
N CYS A 35 -0.42 -20.50 4.56
CA CYS A 35 -1.01 -21.73 5.12
C CYS A 35 -0.25 -22.35 6.32
N VAL A 36 0.68 -21.63 6.93
CA VAL A 36 1.40 -22.12 8.10
C VAL A 36 0.55 -21.83 9.34
N CYS A 37 -0.44 -22.67 9.58
CA CYS A 37 -1.38 -22.53 10.69
C CYS A 37 -0.79 -23.02 12.02
N GLY A 38 -1.13 -22.35 13.13
CA GLY A 38 -0.69 -22.74 14.48
C GLY A 38 0.72 -22.26 14.86
N ALA A 39 1.39 -21.51 13.99
CA ALA A 39 2.64 -20.84 14.31
C ALA A 39 2.37 -19.47 14.95
N PRO A 40 3.29 -18.96 15.79
CA PRO A 40 3.26 -17.56 16.17
C PRO A 40 3.28 -16.68 14.92
N ARG A 41 2.39 -15.68 14.87
CA ARG A 41 2.26 -14.75 13.74
C ARG A 41 1.83 -15.40 12.42
N SER A 42 1.07 -16.50 12.44
CA SER A 42 0.40 -17.04 11.24
C SER A 42 -0.47 -16.01 10.51
N HIS A 43 -0.93 -14.96 11.19
CA HIS A 43 -1.64 -13.82 10.60
C HIS A 43 -0.73 -12.80 9.91
N VAL A 44 0.59 -13.00 9.85
CA VAL A 44 1.54 -12.08 9.20
C VAL A 44 2.34 -12.80 8.14
N LYS A 45 2.47 -12.19 6.95
CA LYS A 45 3.34 -12.65 5.88
C LYS A 45 4.10 -11.48 5.28
N THR A 46 5.41 -11.66 5.15
CA THR A 46 6.28 -10.71 4.47
C THR A 46 6.82 -11.33 3.18
N ILE A 47 6.75 -10.60 2.08
CA ILE A 47 7.31 -11.00 0.79
C ILE A 47 8.29 -9.95 0.28
N PRO A 48 9.38 -10.37 -0.38
CA PRO A 48 10.25 -9.45 -1.11
C PRO A 48 9.57 -8.99 -2.41
N VAL A 49 9.85 -7.75 -2.81
CA VAL A 49 9.38 -7.15 -4.06
C VAL A 49 10.52 -6.40 -4.73
N SER A 50 10.53 -6.36 -6.06
CA SER A 50 11.56 -5.65 -6.81
C SER A 50 11.30 -4.14 -6.77
N GLY A 51 12.25 -3.38 -6.23
CA GLY A 51 12.22 -1.91 -6.19
C GLY A 51 11.84 -1.33 -4.83
N THR A 52 11.79 0.00 -4.76
CA THR A 52 11.28 0.72 -3.59
C THR A 52 9.80 0.95 -3.78
N VAL A 53 9.03 0.49 -2.81
CA VAL A 53 7.57 0.53 -2.88
C VAL A 53 7.03 1.52 -1.86
N VAL A 54 6.19 2.44 -2.32
CA VAL A 54 5.53 3.44 -1.46
C VAL A 54 4.01 3.27 -1.50
N HIS A 55 3.40 3.72 -0.42
CA HIS A 55 2.09 3.25 0.00
C HIS A 55 0.93 4.11 -0.54
N CYS A 56 -0.11 3.46 -1.09
CA CYS A 56 -1.38 4.12 -1.48
C CYS A 56 -2.57 3.65 -0.65
N GLU A 57 -2.71 2.33 -0.46
CA GLU A 57 -3.87 1.71 0.17
C GLU A 57 -3.39 0.78 1.31
N PRO A 58 -3.67 1.12 2.58
CA PRO A 58 -3.20 0.36 3.75
C PRO A 58 -4.00 -0.88 4.03
N ARG A 59 -5.15 -1.02 3.40
CA ARG A 59 -6.10 -2.09 3.70
C ARG A 59 -6.57 -2.72 2.41
N THR A 60 -6.61 -4.04 2.40
CA THR A 60 -7.16 -4.85 1.30
C THR A 60 -7.97 -6.00 1.89
N CYS A 61 -8.76 -6.66 1.06
CA CYS A 61 -9.42 -7.91 1.39
C CYS A 61 -9.16 -8.96 0.32
N ASN A 62 -9.21 -10.24 0.70
CA ASN A 62 -9.22 -11.32 -0.27
C ASN A 62 -10.68 -11.72 -0.61
N PRO A 63 -10.89 -12.55 -1.65
CA PRO A 63 -12.23 -13.02 -2.02
C PRO A 63 -12.93 -13.89 -0.97
N SER A 64 -12.17 -14.42 0.00
CA SER A 64 -12.71 -15.14 1.16
C SER A 64 -13.27 -14.21 2.23
N GLY A 65 -13.06 -12.89 2.10
CA GLY A 65 -13.53 -11.88 3.06
C GLY A 65 -12.53 -11.56 4.17
N ASP A 66 -11.34 -12.18 4.15
CA ASP A 66 -10.28 -11.88 5.12
C ASP A 66 -9.78 -10.45 4.87
N THR A 67 -9.55 -9.70 5.95
CA THR A 67 -9.13 -8.29 5.88
C THR A 67 -7.67 -8.17 6.28
N PHE A 68 -6.90 -7.40 5.52
CA PHE A 68 -5.46 -7.26 5.72
C PHE A 68 -5.03 -5.81 5.81
N THR A 69 -4.20 -5.49 6.81
CA THR A 69 -3.37 -4.29 6.82
C THR A 69 -2.04 -4.55 6.12
N ILE A 70 -1.61 -3.61 5.28
CA ILE A 70 -0.41 -3.74 4.44
C ILE A 70 0.60 -2.67 4.84
N SER A 71 1.84 -3.09 5.05
CA SER A 71 2.97 -2.18 5.29
C SER A 71 4.11 -2.47 4.32
N PHE A 72 4.85 -1.41 3.98
CA PHE A 72 5.98 -1.47 3.04
C PHE A 72 7.24 -1.04 3.77
N THR A 73 8.33 -1.78 3.58
CA THR A 73 9.64 -1.45 4.16
C THR A 73 10.71 -1.69 3.11
N GLY A 74 11.11 -0.61 2.42
CA GLY A 74 12.04 -0.67 1.29
C GLY A 74 11.50 -1.54 0.16
N SER A 75 12.09 -2.72 0.01
CA SER A 75 11.76 -3.75 -0.98
C SER A 75 10.97 -4.93 -0.39
N SER A 76 10.27 -4.72 0.73
CA SER A 76 9.46 -5.75 1.38
C SER A 76 8.02 -5.28 1.57
N VAL A 77 7.08 -6.19 1.40
CA VAL A 77 5.65 -6.00 1.66
C VAL A 77 5.25 -6.94 2.78
N THR A 78 4.64 -6.41 3.83
CA THR A 78 4.08 -7.20 4.92
C THR A 78 2.57 -7.06 4.93
N ALA A 79 1.88 -8.18 4.81
CA ALA A 79 0.44 -8.28 5.03
C ALA A 79 0.17 -8.85 6.43
N THR A 80 -0.69 -8.18 7.18
CA THR A 80 -1.16 -8.57 8.50
C THR A 80 -2.67 -8.75 8.41
N ARG A 81 -3.15 -9.96 8.64
CA ARG A 81 -4.59 -10.25 8.73
C ARG A 81 -5.14 -9.61 10.02
N GLU A 82 -6.27 -8.92 9.91
CA GLU A 82 -6.87 -8.11 10.99
C GLU A 82 -8.12 -8.75 11.57
N ASP A 83 -8.84 -9.54 10.78
CA ASP A 83 -10.10 -10.17 11.18
C ASP A 83 -9.89 -11.45 12.00
N ALA A 84 -8.68 -12.04 11.97
CA ALA A 84 -8.30 -13.19 12.77
C ALA A 84 -6.78 -13.29 12.95
N ASP A 85 -6.36 -13.82 14.10
CA ASP A 85 -4.95 -14.12 14.42
C ASP A 85 -4.43 -15.42 13.77
N GLY A 86 -5.15 -15.93 12.75
CA GLY A 86 -4.85 -17.19 12.06
C GLY A 86 -4.15 -17.05 10.71
N CYS A 87 -3.72 -18.18 10.19
CA CYS A 87 -3.26 -18.33 8.80
C CYS A 87 -4.36 -17.97 7.79
N TRP A 88 -3.98 -17.80 6.52
CA TRP A 88 -4.92 -17.76 5.40
C TRP A 88 -4.39 -18.67 4.29
N CYS A 89 -5.29 -19.43 3.67
CA CYS A 89 -4.91 -20.37 2.62
C CYS A 89 -5.35 -19.97 1.22
N ASN A 90 -5.99 -18.82 1.08
CA ASN A 90 -6.35 -18.29 -0.23
C ASN A 90 -5.16 -17.53 -0.86
N GLU A 91 -4.81 -17.90 -2.09
CA GLU A 91 -3.72 -17.29 -2.86
C GLU A 91 -4.06 -15.92 -3.45
N GLU A 92 -5.32 -15.52 -3.43
CA GLU A 92 -5.83 -14.30 -4.07
C GLU A 92 -5.54 -13.01 -3.28
N THR A 93 -4.80 -13.08 -2.18
CA THR A 93 -4.40 -11.89 -1.42
C THR A 93 -3.42 -11.06 -2.25
N ALA A 94 -3.87 -9.89 -2.70
CA ALA A 94 -3.09 -8.97 -3.52
C ALA A 94 -3.25 -7.51 -3.07
N VAL A 95 -2.23 -6.71 -3.36
CA VAL A 95 -2.13 -5.31 -2.98
C VAL A 95 -1.69 -4.47 -4.18
N ARG A 96 -2.06 -3.19 -4.21
CA ARG A 96 -1.75 -2.28 -5.33
C ARG A 96 -0.86 -1.12 -4.91
N PRO A 97 0.43 -1.32 -4.65
CA PRO A 97 1.29 -0.21 -4.27
C PRO A 97 1.86 0.58 -5.45
N TYR A 98 2.53 1.69 -5.15
CA TYR A 98 3.34 2.47 -6.08
C TYR A 98 4.76 1.90 -6.15
N SER A 99 5.26 1.64 -7.36
CA SER A 99 6.69 1.39 -7.58
C SER A 99 7.34 2.65 -8.08
N ASN A 100 8.32 3.19 -7.34
CA ASN A 100 9.16 4.26 -7.87
C ASN A 100 10.12 3.62 -8.89
N HIS A 101 9.81 3.74 -10.17
CA HIS A 101 10.78 3.43 -11.22
C HIS A 101 11.82 4.55 -11.19
N TRP A 102 12.85 4.41 -10.35
CA TRP A 102 14.05 5.22 -10.51
C TRP A 102 14.63 4.84 -11.89
N PRO A 103 14.76 5.78 -12.84
CA PRO A 103 15.57 5.50 -14.01
C PRO A 103 16.97 5.20 -13.49
N HIS A 104 17.52 4.05 -13.87
CA HIS A 104 18.94 3.80 -13.72
C HIS A 104 19.67 4.96 -14.38
N HIS A 105 20.16 5.92 -13.59
CA HIS A 105 21.16 6.86 -14.05
C HIS A 105 22.37 6.02 -14.46
N ARG A 106 22.47 5.69 -15.75
CA ARG A 106 23.76 5.40 -16.37
C ARG A 106 24.58 6.68 -16.16
N HIS A 107 25.52 6.62 -15.22
CA HIS A 107 26.67 7.49 -15.32
C HIS A 107 27.46 7.00 -16.52
N ASP A 108 27.63 7.92 -17.48
CA ASP A 108 28.52 7.82 -18.63
C ASP A 108 29.97 7.56 -18.19
#